data_AF-A0A843C8X0-F1
#
_entry.id   AF-A0A843C8X0-F1
#
_cell.length_a   1.000
_cell.length_b   1.000
_cell.length_c   1.000
_cell.angle_alpha   90.00
_cell.angle_beta   90.00
_cell.angle_gamma   90.00
#
_symmetry.space_group_name_H-M   'P 1'
#
loop_
_entity.id
_entity.type
_entity.pdbx_description
1 polymer ?
#
loop_
_entity_poly.entity_id
_entity_poly.type
_entity_poly.pdbx_seq_one_letter_code
_entity_poly.pdbx_strand_id
1 'polypeptide(L)'
;MDQFELAKSECEDPKKLGSWLPILSQYGPALLIQCRNALELSKKLVSEWLEAYMFADVENAKSISEKIAGDLADHKEFKSHGRHINRDKAKEMGLIIEDLEEDQELQDLILSVFHATTHTFNGTNAVKIIENHNGMAFIKQQRILIQQGPPSPKPPVELKE
;
A
#
# COMPACT_ATOMS: atom_id res chain seq x y z
N MET A 1 7.01 8.92 14.35
CA MET A 1 6.93 9.40 15.74
C MET A 1 8.32 9.47 16.36
N ASP A 2 9.15 8.44 16.19
CA ASP A 2 10.49 8.33 16.77
C ASP A 2 11.39 9.56 16.55
N GLN A 3 11.39 10.15 15.35
CA GLN A 3 12.16 11.37 15.07
C GLN A 3 11.75 12.56 15.93
N PHE A 4 10.46 12.74 16.20
CA PHE A 4 9.96 13.83 17.04
C PHE A 4 10.29 13.59 18.52
N GLU A 5 10.26 12.33 18.99
CA GLU A 5 10.71 11.99 20.34
C GLU A 5 12.22 12.19 20.50
N LEU A 6 13.01 11.83 19.49
CA LEU A 6 14.44 12.12 19.46
C LEU A 6 14.69 13.64 19.48
N ALA A 7 13.97 14.41 18.66
CA ALA A 7 14.08 15.87 18.66
C ALA A 7 13.77 16.46 20.02
N LYS A 8 12.73 15.96 20.71
CA LYS A 8 12.35 16.40 22.05
C LYS A 8 13.47 16.15 23.06
N SER A 9 14.09 14.97 23.01
CA SER A 9 15.22 14.59 23.86
C SER A 9 16.48 15.41 23.56
N GLU A 10 16.83 15.60 22.29
CA GLU A 10 18.06 16.30 21.90
C GLU A 10 18.00 17.82 22.03
N CYS A 11 16.82 18.42 21.85
CA CYS A 11 16.63 19.86 22.00
C CYS A 11 16.69 20.33 23.46
N GLU A 12 16.78 19.42 24.44
CA GLU A 12 17.13 19.77 25.82
C GLU A 12 18.56 20.35 25.90
N ASP A 13 19.47 19.98 24.99
CA ASP A 13 20.78 20.62 24.84
C ASP A 13 20.69 21.80 23.86
N PRO A 14 20.86 23.05 24.33
CA PRO A 14 20.78 24.23 23.48
C PRO A 14 21.77 24.22 22.30
N LYS A 15 22.88 23.48 22.41
CA LYS A 15 23.88 23.37 21.33
C LYS A 15 23.35 22.62 20.10
N LYS A 16 22.36 21.75 20.28
CA LYS A 16 21.75 20.95 19.20
C LYS A 16 20.57 21.65 18.52
N LEU A 17 20.09 22.77 19.06
CA LEU A 17 18.95 23.51 18.48
C LEU A 17 19.24 24.00 17.07
N GLY A 18 20.48 24.40 16.78
CA GLY A 18 20.88 24.92 15.48
C GLY A 18 20.65 23.94 14.32
N SER A 19 20.76 22.63 14.56
CA SER A 19 20.46 21.59 13.56
C SER A 19 18.98 21.21 13.50
N TRP A 20 18.27 21.24 14.62
CA TRP A 20 16.87 20.81 14.69
C TRP A 20 15.87 21.87 14.20
N LEU A 21 16.13 23.17 14.45
CA LEU A 21 15.21 24.25 14.07
C LEU A 21 14.85 24.28 12.57
N PRO A 22 15.80 24.16 11.61
CA PRO A 22 15.46 24.13 10.18
C PRO A 22 14.75 22.86 9.73
N ILE A 23 14.92 21.74 10.46
CA ILE A 23 14.23 20.48 10.16
C ILE A 23 12.78 20.58 10.63
N LEU A 24 12.57 21.04 11.88
CA LEU A 24 11.24 21.13 12.48
C LEU A 24 10.34 22.17 11.80
N SER A 25 10.92 23.26 11.27
CA SER A 25 10.17 24.32 10.57
C SER A 25 9.54 23.88 9.25
N GLN A 26 9.99 22.75 8.68
CA GLN A 26 9.41 22.19 7.44
C GLN A 26 8.08 21.47 7.69
N TYR A 27 7.75 21.13 8.94
CA TYR A 27 6.55 20.38 9.27
C TYR A 27 5.38 21.31 9.64
N GLY A 28 4.19 20.99 9.13
CA GLY A 28 2.96 21.70 9.50
C GLY A 28 2.57 21.45 10.96
N PRO A 29 1.91 22.42 11.63
CA PRO A 29 1.64 22.39 13.08
C PRO A 29 0.78 21.20 13.54
N ALA A 30 -0.04 20.63 12.65
CA ALA A 30 -0.93 19.51 12.97
C ALA A 30 -0.36 18.13 12.59
N LEU A 31 0.84 18.06 11.97
CA LEU A 31 1.36 16.81 11.38
C LEU A 31 1.43 15.68 12.41
N LEU A 32 1.93 15.96 13.61
CA LEU A 32 2.08 14.95 14.66
C LEU A 32 0.72 14.37 15.10
N ILE A 33 -0.30 15.23 15.22
CA ILE A 33 -1.66 14.82 15.57
C ILE A 33 -2.27 13.99 14.44
N GLN A 34 -2.08 14.41 13.18
CA GLN A 34 -2.55 13.66 12.03
C GLN A 34 -1.93 12.26 11.98
N CYS A 35 -0.61 12.15 12.22
CA CYS A 35 0.07 10.85 12.28
C CYS A 35 -0.46 9.97 13.42
N ARG A 36 -0.73 10.53 14.61
CA ARG A 36 -1.33 9.77 15.74
C ARG A 36 -2.72 9.27 15.39
N ASN A 37 -3.59 10.15 14.90
CA ASN A 37 -4.96 9.81 14.53
C ASN A 37 -4.98 8.75 13.42
N ALA A 38 -4.10 8.85 12.42
CA ALA A 38 -3.99 7.85 11.36
C ALA A 38 -3.55 6.48 11.90
N LEU A 39 -2.58 6.45 12.82
CA LEU A 39 -2.13 5.21 13.47
C LEU A 39 -3.24 4.57 14.31
N GLU A 40 -3.94 5.37 15.11
CA GLU A 40 -5.06 4.91 15.94
C GLU A 40 -6.21 4.39 15.09
N LEU A 41 -6.59 5.13 14.04
CA LEU A 41 -7.63 4.70 13.11
C LEU A 41 -7.24 3.40 12.39
N SER A 42 -5.99 3.27 11.93
CA SER A 42 -5.52 2.06 11.27
C SER A 42 -5.60 0.84 12.19
N LYS A 43 -5.14 0.98 13.46
CA LYS A 43 -5.24 -0.10 14.46
C LYS A 43 -6.70 -0.48 14.72
N LYS A 44 -7.57 0.52 14.89
CA LYS A 44 -8.99 0.31 15.12
C LYS A 44 -9.64 -0.46 13.96
N LEU A 45 -9.47 0.00 12.73
CA LEU A 45 -10.08 -0.63 11.55
C LEU A 45 -9.61 -2.08 11.36
N VAL A 46 -8.31 -2.33 11.47
CA VAL A 46 -7.76 -3.69 11.34
C VAL A 46 -8.30 -4.59 12.45
N SER A 47 -8.33 -4.10 13.70
CA SER A 47 -8.89 -4.88 14.81
C SER A 47 -10.37 -5.19 14.60
N GLU A 48 -11.18 -4.21 14.21
CA GLU A 48 -12.62 -4.39 13.97
C GLU A 48 -12.89 -5.39 12.83
N TRP A 49 -12.11 -5.34 11.75
CA TRP A 49 -12.27 -6.29 10.63
C TRP A 49 -11.79 -7.70 10.96
N LEU A 50 -10.68 -7.84 11.68
CA LEU A 50 -10.21 -9.14 12.13
C LEU A 50 -11.24 -9.78 13.06
N GLU A 51 -11.80 -9.03 14.00
CA GLU A 51 -12.83 -9.52 14.93
C GLU A 51 -14.12 -9.89 14.18
N ALA A 52 -14.61 -9.03 13.29
CA ALA A 52 -15.89 -9.22 12.62
C ALA A 52 -15.89 -10.29 11.53
N TYR A 53 -14.73 -10.57 10.92
CA TYR A 53 -14.65 -11.46 9.76
C TYR A 53 -13.72 -12.65 10.00
N MET A 54 -12.41 -12.40 10.16
CA MET A 54 -11.43 -13.49 10.25
C MET A 54 -11.63 -14.35 11.50
N PHE A 55 -11.98 -13.73 12.62
CA PHE A 55 -12.13 -14.37 13.93
C PHE A 55 -13.58 -14.37 14.43
N ALA A 56 -14.57 -14.23 13.53
CA ALA A 56 -15.98 -14.10 13.89
C ALA A 56 -16.48 -15.23 14.84
N ASP A 57 -15.97 -16.44 14.64
CA ASP A 57 -16.36 -17.65 15.40
C ASP A 57 -15.29 -18.11 16.41
N VAL A 58 -14.32 -17.24 16.74
CA VAL A 58 -13.20 -17.59 17.63
C VAL A 58 -13.38 -16.96 19.02
N GLU A 59 -13.21 -17.75 20.07
CA GLU A 59 -13.18 -17.22 21.44
C GLU A 59 -12.05 -16.21 21.61
N ASN A 60 -12.30 -15.11 22.32
CA ASN A 60 -11.35 -14.00 22.50
C ASN A 60 -10.95 -13.25 21.21
N ALA A 61 -11.78 -13.31 20.15
CA ALA A 61 -11.58 -12.63 18.87
C ALA A 61 -11.08 -11.19 19.01
N LYS A 62 -11.70 -10.40 19.89
CA LYS A 62 -11.30 -9.02 20.17
C LYS A 62 -9.84 -8.90 20.62
N SER A 63 -9.43 -9.69 21.61
CA SER A 63 -8.07 -9.62 22.16
C SER A 63 -7.02 -10.06 21.14
N ILE A 64 -7.32 -11.08 20.34
CA ILE A 64 -6.45 -11.56 19.27
C ILE A 64 -6.30 -10.48 18.19
N SER A 65 -7.42 -9.87 17.81
CA SER A 65 -7.47 -8.81 16.78
C SER A 65 -6.73 -7.56 17.20
N GLU A 66 -6.90 -7.10 18.45
CA GLU A 66 -6.19 -5.94 19.00
C GLU A 66 -4.68 -6.19 19.04
N LYS A 67 -4.25 -7.40 19.43
CA LYS A 67 -2.84 -7.79 19.41
C LYS A 67 -2.27 -7.74 17.99
N ILE A 68 -2.92 -8.42 17.03
CA ILE A 68 -2.44 -8.47 15.64
C ILE A 68 -2.41 -7.08 15.01
N ALA A 69 -3.42 -6.25 15.24
CA ALA A 69 -3.46 -4.87 14.77
C ALA A 69 -2.32 -4.03 15.38
N GLY A 70 -2.00 -4.26 16.66
CA GLY A 70 -0.84 -3.68 17.32
C GLY A 70 0.47 -4.09 16.67
N ASP A 71 0.67 -5.39 16.45
CA ASP A 71 1.86 -5.97 15.85
C ASP A 71 2.07 -5.42 14.42
N LEU A 72 1.04 -5.42 13.57
CA LEU A 72 1.09 -4.89 12.19
C LEU A 72 1.43 -3.40 12.12
N ALA A 73 1.09 -2.65 13.16
CA ALA A 73 1.33 -1.21 13.24
C ALA A 73 2.68 -0.86 13.91
N ASP A 74 3.46 -1.84 14.36
CA ASP A 74 4.74 -1.59 15.02
C ASP A 74 5.85 -1.26 14.00
N HIS A 75 6.07 0.02 13.79
CA HIS A 75 7.12 0.54 12.93
C HIS A 75 8.53 0.06 13.34
N LYS A 76 8.78 -0.22 14.62
CA LYS A 76 10.12 -0.65 15.09
C LYS A 76 10.47 -2.04 14.61
N GLU A 77 9.47 -2.91 14.53
CA GLU A 77 9.65 -4.28 14.06
C GLU A 77 9.83 -4.31 12.54
N PHE A 78 9.02 -3.57 11.80
CA PHE A 78 9.11 -3.59 10.33
C PHE A 78 10.25 -2.74 9.76
N LYS A 79 10.63 -1.64 10.43
CA LYS A 79 11.68 -0.65 10.06
C LYS A 79 11.48 0.05 8.71
N SER A 80 10.67 -0.51 7.81
CA SER A 80 10.32 -0.01 6.49
C SER A 80 8.90 -0.48 6.15
N HIS A 81 8.10 0.41 5.57
CA HIS A 81 6.75 0.08 5.11
C HIS A 81 6.76 -0.98 3.97
N GLY A 82 7.86 -1.07 3.22
CA GLY A 82 8.02 -2.06 2.16
C GLY A 82 8.48 -3.43 2.63
N ARG A 83 8.65 -3.67 3.95
CA ARG A 83 9.05 -4.98 4.45
C ARG A 83 7.91 -5.96 4.24
N HIS A 84 8.16 -6.97 3.41
CA HIS A 84 7.19 -8.00 3.10
C HIS A 84 6.86 -8.87 4.32
N ILE A 85 5.57 -9.14 4.51
CA ILE A 85 5.05 -10.14 5.44
C ILE A 85 4.70 -11.37 4.60
N ASN A 86 5.54 -12.40 4.67
CA ASN A 86 5.26 -13.64 4.00
C ASN A 86 4.25 -14.48 4.80
N ARG A 87 3.80 -15.56 4.19
CA ARG A 87 2.82 -16.48 4.75
C ARG A 87 3.20 -17.03 6.13
N ASP A 88 4.44 -17.49 6.28
CA ASP A 88 4.90 -18.06 7.54
C ASP A 88 4.90 -17.01 8.64
N LYS A 89 5.34 -15.79 8.33
CA LYS A 89 5.28 -14.68 9.28
C LYS A 89 3.85 -14.29 9.64
N ALA A 90 2.93 -14.29 8.68
CA ALA A 90 1.52 -14.05 8.94
C ALA A 90 0.92 -15.11 9.89
N LYS A 91 1.24 -16.39 9.67
CA LYS A 91 0.86 -17.50 10.57
C LYS A 91 1.47 -17.32 11.96
N GLU A 92 2.76 -16.98 12.07
CA GLU A 92 3.43 -16.68 13.35
C GLU A 92 2.76 -15.54 14.12
N MET A 93 2.25 -14.53 13.41
CA MET A 93 1.52 -13.41 14.01
C MET A 93 0.14 -13.82 14.56
N GLY A 94 -0.38 -14.97 14.14
CA GLY A 94 -1.67 -15.51 14.54
C GLY A 94 -2.80 -15.26 13.53
N LEU A 95 -2.49 -14.81 12.31
CA LEU A 95 -3.48 -14.73 11.25
C LEU A 95 -3.87 -16.13 10.78
N ILE A 96 -5.14 -16.31 10.44
CA ILE A 96 -5.65 -17.55 9.83
C ILE A 96 -5.30 -17.48 8.35
N ILE A 97 -4.37 -18.35 7.93
CA ILE A 97 -3.89 -18.42 6.55
C ILE A 97 -4.15 -19.81 6.00
N GLU A 98 -4.94 -19.87 4.94
CA GLU A 98 -5.17 -21.07 4.14
C GLU A 98 -4.15 -21.12 3.00
N ASP A 99 -3.51 -22.27 2.84
CA ASP A 99 -2.52 -22.51 1.79
C ASP A 99 -3.27 -22.87 0.51
N LEU A 100 -3.21 -21.98 -0.49
CA LEU A 100 -3.89 -22.18 -1.78
C LEU A 100 -3.49 -23.51 -2.44
N GLU A 101 -2.25 -23.95 -2.21
CA GLU A 101 -1.71 -25.19 -2.78
C GLU A 101 -2.41 -26.47 -2.26
N GLU A 102 -3.10 -26.41 -1.13
CA GLU A 102 -3.77 -27.59 -0.53
C GLU A 102 -5.04 -27.99 -1.30
N ASP A 103 -5.60 -27.10 -2.12
CA ASP A 103 -6.72 -27.38 -3.03
C ASP A 103 -6.31 -27.04 -4.47
N GLN A 104 -5.97 -28.08 -5.23
CA GLN A 104 -5.50 -27.93 -6.61
C GLN A 104 -6.58 -27.41 -7.57
N GLU A 105 -7.86 -27.71 -7.32
CA GLU A 105 -8.95 -27.20 -8.16
C GLU A 105 -9.15 -25.70 -7.92
N LEU A 106 -9.21 -25.29 -6.65
CA LEU A 106 -9.28 -23.87 -6.29
C LEU A 106 -8.07 -23.09 -6.79
N GLN A 107 -6.87 -23.67 -6.68
CA GLN A 107 -5.64 -23.07 -7.17
C GLN A 107 -5.70 -22.81 -8.67
N ASP A 108 -6.10 -23.79 -9.47
CA ASP A 108 -6.19 -23.64 -10.93
C ASP A 108 -7.22 -22.59 -11.35
N LEU A 109 -8.38 -22.54 -10.66
CA LEU A 109 -9.40 -21.52 -10.89
C LEU A 109 -8.90 -20.10 -10.59
N ILE A 110 -8.22 -19.90 -9.45
CA ILE A 110 -7.66 -18.60 -9.07
C ILE A 110 -6.53 -18.20 -10.03
N LEU A 111 -5.63 -19.12 -10.39
CA LEU A 111 -4.54 -18.85 -11.33
C LEU A 111 -5.07 -18.48 -12.72
N SER A 112 -6.16 -19.12 -13.16
CA SER A 112 -6.82 -18.77 -14.42
C SER A 112 -7.27 -17.30 -14.43
N VAL A 113 -7.93 -16.83 -13.36
CA VAL A 113 -8.35 -15.42 -13.22
C VAL A 113 -7.12 -14.49 -13.14
N PHE A 114 -6.09 -14.87 -12.38
CA PHE A 114 -4.85 -14.10 -12.25
C PHE A 114 -4.14 -13.94 -13.60
N HIS A 115 -4.02 -15.01 -14.38
CA HIS A 115 -3.39 -14.98 -15.71
C HIS A 115 -4.20 -14.18 -16.71
N ALA A 116 -5.53 -14.37 -16.77
CA ALA A 116 -6.40 -13.57 -17.62
C ALA A 116 -6.30 -12.06 -17.30
N THR A 117 -6.29 -11.72 -16.01
CA THR A 117 -6.11 -10.33 -15.54
C THR A 117 -4.74 -9.78 -15.91
N THR A 118 -3.68 -10.57 -15.72
CA THR A 118 -2.30 -10.20 -16.06
C THR A 118 -2.12 -9.98 -17.57
N HIS A 119 -2.65 -10.87 -18.40
CA HIS A 119 -2.66 -10.71 -19.85
C HIS A 119 -3.43 -9.46 -20.27
N THR A 120 -4.56 -9.15 -19.61
CA THR A 120 -5.33 -7.94 -19.88
C THR A 120 -4.53 -6.68 -19.56
N PHE A 121 -3.84 -6.63 -18.42
CA PHE A 121 -2.97 -5.50 -18.07
C PHE A 121 -1.77 -5.36 -19.01
N ASN A 122 -1.16 -6.48 -19.44
CA ASN A 122 0.00 -6.44 -20.34
C ASN A 122 -0.37 -6.12 -21.79
N GLY A 123 -1.56 -6.55 -22.23
CA GLY A 123 -2.02 -6.42 -23.62
C GLY A 123 -2.88 -5.19 -23.90
N THR A 124 -3.26 -4.42 -22.88
CA THR A 124 -4.16 -3.27 -23.02
C THR A 124 -3.69 -2.10 -22.16
N ASN A 125 -4.32 -0.93 -22.34
CA ASN A 125 -4.07 0.23 -21.48
C ASN A 125 -4.91 0.22 -20.20
N ALA A 126 -5.42 -0.94 -19.77
CA ALA A 126 -6.12 -1.05 -18.49
C ALA A 126 -5.15 -0.71 -17.34
N VAL A 127 -5.64 0.06 -16.37
CA VAL A 127 -4.89 0.42 -15.15
C VAL A 127 -5.65 0.04 -13.88
N LYS A 128 -6.92 -0.36 -14.02
CA LYS A 128 -7.73 -0.90 -12.93
C LYS A 128 -8.84 -1.77 -13.51
N ILE A 129 -9.08 -2.92 -12.91
CA ILE A 129 -10.19 -3.83 -13.22
C ILE A 129 -10.90 -4.13 -11.90
N ILE A 130 -12.23 -4.00 -11.89
CA ILE A 130 -13.10 -4.49 -10.81
C ILE A 130 -14.17 -5.33 -11.49
N GLU A 131 -14.26 -6.60 -11.14
CA GLU A 131 -15.22 -7.55 -11.73
C GLU A 131 -15.92 -8.34 -10.60
N ASN A 132 -17.11 -8.87 -10.87
CA ASN A 132 -17.83 -9.73 -9.94
C ASN A 132 -18.45 -10.96 -10.63
N HIS A 133 -18.94 -11.89 -9.81
CA HIS A 133 -19.56 -13.15 -10.25
C HIS A 133 -20.81 -12.99 -11.13
N ASN A 134 -21.38 -11.79 -11.24
CA ASN A 134 -22.54 -11.51 -12.09
C ASN A 134 -22.14 -11.09 -13.52
N GLY A 135 -20.87 -11.20 -13.88
CA GLY A 135 -20.35 -10.79 -15.19
C GLY A 135 -20.33 -9.27 -15.39
N MET A 136 -20.38 -8.49 -14.30
CA MET A 136 -20.26 -7.03 -14.37
C MET A 136 -18.82 -6.62 -14.12
N ALA A 137 -18.28 -5.77 -14.99
CA ALA A 137 -16.93 -5.25 -14.88
C ALA A 137 -16.86 -3.72 -15.01
N PHE A 138 -16.05 -3.10 -14.17
CA PHE A 138 -15.56 -1.73 -14.32
C PHE A 138 -14.08 -1.78 -14.69
N ILE A 139 -13.75 -1.27 -15.88
CA ILE A 139 -12.38 -1.24 -16.39
C ILE A 139 -11.98 0.22 -16.63
N LYS A 140 -10.95 0.68 -15.90
CA LYS A 140 -10.34 1.99 -16.13
C LYS A 140 -9.18 1.82 -17.09
N GLN A 141 -9.23 2.50 -18.23
CA GLN A 141 -8.15 2.53 -19.20
C GLN A 141 -7.48 3.91 -19.23
N GLN A 142 -6.16 3.93 -19.32
CA GLN A 142 -5.41 5.14 -19.54
C GLN A 142 -5.41 5.48 -21.04
N ARG A 143 -5.81 6.70 -21.38
CA ARG A 143 -5.66 7.19 -22.75
C ARG A 143 -4.19 7.49 -23.01
N ILE A 144 -3.60 6.79 -23.97
CA ILE A 144 -2.30 7.16 -24.52
C ILE A 144 -2.53 8.30 -25.50
N LEU A 145 -2.19 9.53 -25.10
CA LEU A 145 -2.10 10.65 -26.04
C LEU A 145 -0.77 10.50 -26.79
N ILE A 146 -0.82 10.07 -28.05
CA ILE A 146 0.36 10.13 -28.91
C ILE A 146 0.57 11.60 -29.25
N GLN A 147 1.54 12.23 -28.57
CA GLN A 147 1.98 13.57 -28.95
C GLN A 147 2.68 13.44 -30.30
N GLN A 148 2.02 13.89 -31.37
CA GLN A 148 2.69 13.99 -32.66
C GLN A 148 3.82 15.02 -32.53
N GLY A 149 5.04 14.59 -32.83
CA GLY A 149 6.18 15.50 -32.95
C GLY A 149 5.92 16.54 -34.03
N PRO A 150 6.59 17.71 -33.97
CA PRO A 150 6.46 18.73 -35.00
C PRO A 150 6.78 18.15 -36.38
N PRO A 151 6.06 18.56 -37.45
CA PRO A 151 6.30 18.06 -38.79
C PRO A 151 7.75 18.32 -39.21
N SER A 152 8.38 17.32 -39.82
CA SER A 152 9.75 17.46 -40.34
C SER A 152 9.83 18.62 -41.34
N PRO A 153 10.94 19.39 -41.36
CA PRO A 153 11.14 20.46 -42.32
C PRO A 153 11.01 19.94 -43.76
N LYS A 154 10.28 20.65 -44.61
CA LYS A 154 10.20 20.33 -46.05
C LYS A 154 11.59 20.48 -46.68
N PRO A 155 12.03 19.55 -47.54
CA PRO A 155 13.29 19.68 -48.24
C PRO A 155 13.29 20.94 -49.13
N PRO A 156 14.45 21.57 -49.35
CA PRO A 156 14.56 22.75 -50.22
C PRO A 156 14.04 22.45 -51.62
N VAL A 157 13.26 23.38 -52.17
CA VAL A 157 12.80 23.31 -53.56
C VAL A 157 14.02 23.55 -54.46
N GLU A 158 14.43 22.53 -55.22
CA GLU A 158 15.41 22.69 -56.30
C GLU A 158 14.85 23.65 -57.35
N LEU A 159 15.46 24.84 -57.44
CA LEU A 159 15.26 25.74 -58.57
C LEU A 159 15.93 25.08 -59.79
N LYS A 160 15.10 24.60 -60.73
CA LYS A 160 15.57 24.25 -62.07
C LYS A 160 15.87 25.55 -62.82
N GLU A 161 17.15 25.77 -63.14
CA GLU A 161 17.61 26.77 -64.13
C GLU A 161 17.20 26.40 -65.56
#